data_AF-A0A7C3JRG8-F1
#
_entry.id   AF-A0A7C3JRG8-F1
#
_cell.length_a   1.000
_cell.length_b   1.000
_cell.length_c   1.000
_cell.angle_alpha   90.00
_cell.angle_beta   90.00
_cell.angle_gamma   90.00
#
_symmetry.space_group_name_H-M   'P 1'
#
loop_
_entity.id
_entity.type
_entity.pdbx_description
1 polymer ?
#
loop_
_entity_poly.entity_id
_entity_poly.type
_entity_poly.pdbx_seq_one_letter_code
_entity_poly.pdbx_strand_id
1 'polypeptide(L)'
;IEIAAGGYLPWRQRHITQTGHAIECRIYAEDPENDFMPCPGKIEGLRLPEGLGLRNDCGVYEGAEVPIHYDPMIAKLITWGENRVEAILRMRRALREYQVRGIKTNIAFQQWILRHPRFMSGDLNTAFIDEEHRNMTKEELYPHKEIALASAAIAALHREQENTLGLLAKGAAEPSKWREQGKNTSLQDRVVSARRGWRGSGA
;
A
#
# COMPACT_ATOMS: atom_id res chain seq x y z
N ILE A 1 -19.33 -0.08 -29.79
CA ILE A 1 -18.81 0.93 -30.75
C ILE A 1 -19.13 0.52 -32.18
N GLU A 2 -18.71 -0.67 -32.65
CA GLU A 2 -18.96 -1.13 -34.03
C GLU A 2 -20.44 -1.16 -34.45
N ILE A 3 -21.33 -1.70 -33.61
CA ILE A 3 -22.79 -1.71 -33.90
C ILE A 3 -23.35 -0.27 -33.99
N ALA A 4 -22.91 0.61 -33.08
CA ALA A 4 -23.35 2.00 -33.08
C ALA A 4 -22.85 2.77 -34.32
N ALA A 5 -21.73 2.35 -34.91
CA ALA A 5 -21.22 2.86 -36.18
C ALA A 5 -21.91 2.24 -37.41
N GLY A 6 -22.97 1.46 -37.23
CA GLY A 6 -23.72 0.80 -38.30
C GLY A 6 -23.23 -0.61 -38.66
N GLY A 7 -22.27 -1.17 -37.92
CA GLY A 7 -21.82 -2.55 -38.08
C GLY A 7 -22.88 -3.58 -37.63
N TYR A 8 -22.65 -4.85 -37.99
CA TYR A 8 -23.51 -5.97 -37.61
C TYR A 8 -22.91 -6.80 -36.47
N LEU A 9 -23.73 -7.61 -35.80
CA LEU A 9 -23.25 -8.60 -34.82
C LEU A 9 -22.52 -9.74 -35.53
N PRO A 10 -21.20 -9.94 -35.30
CA PRO A 10 -20.43 -10.91 -36.07
C PRO A 10 -20.67 -12.35 -35.60
N TRP A 11 -21.24 -12.55 -34.41
CA TRP A 11 -21.53 -13.86 -33.83
C TRP A 11 -23.01 -14.19 -33.83
N ARG A 12 -23.33 -15.47 -34.07
CA ARG A 12 -24.67 -16.05 -33.84
C ARG A 12 -24.65 -16.76 -32.49
N GLN A 13 -25.84 -17.04 -31.94
CA GLN A 13 -25.98 -17.69 -30.62
C GLN A 13 -25.11 -18.95 -30.47
N ARG A 14 -25.06 -19.81 -31.50
CA ARG A 14 -24.25 -21.04 -31.52
C ARG A 14 -22.73 -20.83 -31.43
N HIS A 15 -22.23 -19.61 -31.66
CA HIS A 15 -20.81 -19.26 -31.55
C HIS A 15 -20.46 -18.74 -30.14
N ILE A 16 -21.46 -18.47 -29.29
CA ILE A 16 -21.26 -17.93 -27.95
C ILE A 16 -21.11 -19.11 -26.99
N THR A 17 -19.89 -19.28 -26.45
CA THR A 17 -19.57 -20.30 -25.45
C THR A 17 -19.18 -19.66 -24.13
N GLN A 18 -19.62 -20.22 -23.01
CA GLN A 18 -19.18 -19.82 -21.67
C GLN A 18 -18.08 -20.78 -21.20
N THR A 19 -16.87 -20.25 -21.02
CA THR A 19 -15.70 -21.05 -20.61
C THR A 19 -15.17 -20.54 -19.28
N GLY A 20 -15.05 -21.45 -18.31
CA GLY A 20 -14.54 -21.14 -16.98
C GLY A 20 -15.52 -20.37 -16.09
N HIS A 21 -14.98 -19.66 -15.11
CA HIS A 21 -15.72 -18.85 -14.15
C HIS A 21 -15.01 -17.53 -13.92
N ALA A 22 -15.78 -16.45 -13.76
CA ALA A 22 -15.26 -15.13 -13.47
C ALA A 22 -15.90 -14.55 -12.21
N ILE A 23 -15.13 -13.81 -11.42
CA ILE A 23 -15.59 -13.10 -10.22
C ILE A 23 -15.12 -11.67 -10.33
N GLU A 24 -16.02 -10.72 -10.06
CA GLU A 24 -15.71 -9.30 -9.97
C GLU A 24 -15.95 -8.82 -8.52
N CYS A 25 -14.96 -8.12 -7.97
CA CYS A 25 -15.07 -7.35 -6.74
C CYS A 25 -15.02 -5.86 -7.06
N ARG A 26 -16.01 -5.10 -6.59
CA ARG A 26 -15.98 -3.64 -6.65
C ARG A 26 -15.16 -3.12 -5.48
N ILE A 27 -14.11 -2.39 -5.79
CA ILE A 27 -13.23 -1.76 -4.81
C ILE A 27 -13.78 -0.36 -4.54
N TYR A 28 -14.28 -0.17 -3.33
CA TYR A 28 -14.90 1.06 -2.87
C TYR A 28 -14.00 1.77 -1.86
N ALA A 29 -13.95 3.10 -1.95
CA ALA A 29 -13.41 4.00 -0.94
C ALA A 29 -14.43 4.16 0.19
N GLU A 30 -14.57 3.13 1.03
CA GLU A 30 -15.55 3.04 2.12
C GLU A 30 -14.92 2.40 3.36
N ASP A 31 -15.55 2.61 4.50
CA ASP A 31 -15.15 2.03 5.79
C ASP A 31 -16.11 0.91 6.26
N PRO A 32 -15.79 -0.38 6.03
CA PRO A 32 -16.65 -1.48 6.47
C PRO A 32 -16.86 -1.59 7.97
N GLU A 33 -15.99 -0.97 8.79
CA GLU A 33 -16.17 -0.95 10.26
C GLU A 33 -17.17 0.10 10.72
N ASN A 34 -17.52 1.04 9.84
CA ASN A 34 -18.38 2.18 10.15
C ASN A 34 -19.52 2.24 9.13
N ASP A 35 -20.28 1.16 9.04
CA ASP A 35 -21.48 1.00 8.20
C ASP A 35 -21.25 1.42 6.74
N PHE A 36 -20.09 1.04 6.19
CA PHE A 36 -19.67 1.35 4.81
C PHE A 36 -19.71 2.84 4.48
N MET A 37 -19.50 3.71 5.48
CA MET A 37 -19.43 5.15 5.23
C MET A 37 -18.39 5.48 4.16
N PRO A 38 -18.73 6.33 3.16
CA PRO A 38 -17.77 6.78 2.16
C PRO A 38 -16.53 7.42 2.79
N CYS A 39 -15.37 7.10 2.23
CA CYS A 39 -14.06 7.56 2.68
C CYS A 39 -13.34 8.32 1.55
N PRO A 40 -13.83 9.52 1.17
CA PRO A 40 -13.16 10.36 0.19
C PRO A 40 -11.80 10.82 0.73
N GLY A 41 -10.88 11.14 -0.18
CA GLY A 41 -9.55 11.62 0.19
C GLY A 41 -8.48 11.29 -0.84
N LYS A 42 -7.25 11.65 -0.50
CA LYS A 42 -6.09 11.44 -1.38
C LYS A 42 -5.54 10.03 -1.24
N ILE A 43 -5.32 9.37 -2.37
CA ILE A 43 -4.59 8.10 -2.44
C ILE A 43 -3.10 8.41 -2.32
N GLU A 44 -2.51 8.11 -1.18
CA GLU A 44 -1.08 8.36 -0.92
C GLU A 44 -0.17 7.29 -1.52
N GLY A 45 -0.71 6.11 -1.80
CA GLY A 45 0.03 4.99 -2.34
C GLY A 45 -0.93 3.99 -2.97
N LEU A 46 -0.59 3.52 -4.17
CA LEU A 46 -1.42 2.56 -4.89
C LEU A 46 -0.55 1.46 -5.49
N ARG A 47 -0.76 0.23 -5.04
CA ARG A 47 -0.18 -0.97 -5.65
C ARG A 47 -1.29 -1.86 -6.15
N LEU A 48 -1.38 -1.99 -7.46
CA LEU A 48 -2.36 -2.85 -8.12
C LEU A 48 -1.86 -4.30 -8.18
N PRO A 49 -2.75 -5.29 -8.03
CA PRO A 49 -2.40 -6.68 -8.26
C PRO A 49 -2.28 -6.96 -9.75
N GLU A 50 -1.44 -7.92 -10.10
CA GLU A 50 -1.19 -8.35 -11.48
C GLU A 50 -1.12 -9.88 -11.57
N GLY A 51 -1.07 -10.41 -12.79
CA GLY A 51 -0.78 -11.82 -13.06
C GLY A 51 -1.88 -12.55 -13.83
N LEU A 52 -1.71 -13.87 -13.93
CA LEU A 52 -2.57 -14.74 -14.75
C LEU A 52 -4.03 -14.71 -14.32
N GLY A 53 -4.92 -14.60 -15.30
CA GLY A 53 -6.37 -14.63 -15.10
C GLY A 53 -6.90 -13.42 -14.32
N LEU A 54 -6.17 -12.31 -14.29
CA LEU A 54 -6.54 -11.09 -13.56
C LEU A 54 -6.72 -9.93 -14.53
N ARG A 55 -7.78 -9.15 -14.30
CA ARG A 55 -8.04 -7.87 -14.96
C ARG A 55 -8.42 -6.86 -13.89
N ASN A 56 -7.86 -5.66 -13.98
CA ASN A 56 -8.19 -4.57 -13.06
C ASN A 56 -8.60 -3.33 -13.86
N ASP A 57 -9.89 -2.99 -13.81
CA ASP A 57 -10.40 -1.74 -14.39
C ASP A 57 -10.32 -0.67 -13.30
N CYS A 58 -9.21 0.08 -13.26
CA CYS A 58 -8.95 1.08 -12.23
C CYS A 58 -9.10 2.50 -12.80
N GLY A 59 -9.88 3.34 -12.13
CA GLY A 59 -10.10 4.74 -12.52
C GLY A 59 -9.23 5.75 -11.77
N VAL A 60 -8.35 5.27 -10.88
CA VAL A 60 -7.53 6.10 -10.00
C VAL A 60 -6.05 5.75 -10.12
N TYR A 61 -5.19 6.63 -9.64
CA TYR A 61 -3.74 6.47 -9.62
C TYR A 61 -3.16 7.01 -8.31
N GLU A 62 -1.90 6.69 -8.01
CA GLU A 62 -1.22 7.23 -6.83
C GLU A 62 -1.17 8.76 -6.89
N GLY A 63 -1.61 9.42 -5.81
CA GLY A 63 -1.76 10.87 -5.71
C GLY A 63 -3.11 11.41 -6.15
N ALA A 64 -3.98 10.58 -6.75
CA ALA A 64 -5.35 10.97 -7.10
C ALA A 64 -6.21 11.25 -5.87
N GLU A 65 -7.20 12.12 -6.02
CA GLU A 65 -8.18 12.43 -4.98
C GLU A 65 -9.52 11.78 -5.32
N VAL A 66 -10.08 11.02 -4.38
CA VAL A 66 -11.42 10.46 -4.47
C VAL A 66 -12.42 11.52 -4.00
N PRO A 67 -13.23 12.10 -4.89
CA PRO A 67 -14.16 13.17 -4.55
C PRO A 67 -15.38 12.64 -3.79
N ILE A 68 -15.99 13.51 -2.98
CA ILE A 68 -17.26 13.20 -2.29
C ILE A 68 -18.49 13.25 -3.22
N HIS A 69 -18.36 13.88 -4.40
CA HIS A 69 -19.49 14.18 -5.28
C HIS A 69 -19.92 13.03 -6.19
N TYR A 70 -19.16 11.93 -6.22
CA TYR A 70 -19.41 10.79 -7.11
C TYR A 70 -19.45 9.49 -6.31
N ASP A 71 -19.81 8.41 -6.99
CA ASP A 71 -19.76 7.05 -6.43
C ASP A 71 -18.34 6.73 -5.91
N PRO A 72 -18.19 6.14 -4.72
CA PRO A 72 -16.89 5.89 -4.11
C PRO A 72 -16.10 4.75 -4.78
N MET A 73 -16.55 4.19 -5.91
CA MET A 73 -15.86 3.09 -6.58
C MET A 73 -14.57 3.58 -7.24
N ILE A 74 -13.46 2.97 -6.84
CA ILE A 74 -12.13 3.32 -7.37
C ILE A 74 -11.64 2.32 -8.42
N ALA A 75 -12.09 1.06 -8.34
CA ALA A 75 -11.74 0.03 -9.30
C ALA A 75 -12.75 -1.13 -9.33
N LYS A 76 -12.72 -1.89 -10.43
CA LYS A 76 -13.29 -3.24 -10.51
C LYS A 76 -12.15 -4.23 -10.68
N LEU A 77 -12.02 -5.14 -9.73
CA LEU A 77 -11.05 -6.23 -9.79
C LEU A 77 -11.76 -7.47 -10.28
N ILE A 78 -11.30 -8.04 -11.38
CA ILE A 78 -11.90 -9.21 -12.02
C ILE A 78 -10.86 -10.34 -12.06
N THR A 79 -11.28 -11.53 -11.66
CA THR A 79 -10.50 -12.75 -11.88
C THR A 79 -11.28 -13.74 -12.71
N TRP A 80 -10.55 -14.56 -13.46
CA TRP A 80 -11.07 -15.68 -14.24
C TRP A 80 -10.30 -16.95 -13.87
N GLY A 81 -10.97 -18.09 -13.87
CA GLY A 81 -10.40 -19.43 -13.69
C GLY A 81 -11.14 -20.47 -14.53
N GLU A 82 -10.54 -21.65 -14.72
CA GLU A 82 -11.18 -22.78 -15.40
C GLU A 82 -12.41 -23.28 -14.63
N ASN A 83 -12.44 -23.03 -13.31
CA ASN A 83 -13.60 -23.30 -12.46
C ASN A 83 -13.75 -22.22 -11.38
N ARG A 84 -14.87 -22.26 -10.66
CA ARG A 84 -15.22 -21.29 -9.62
C ARG A 84 -14.19 -21.22 -8.50
N VAL A 85 -13.69 -22.36 -8.04
CA VAL A 85 -12.70 -22.42 -6.95
C VAL A 85 -11.41 -21.70 -7.36
N GLU A 86 -10.93 -21.95 -8.57
CA GLU A 86 -9.74 -21.28 -9.08
C GLU A 86 -9.93 -19.75 -9.20
N ALA A 87 -11.08 -19.30 -9.70
CA ALA A 87 -11.41 -17.87 -9.76
C ALA A 87 -11.40 -17.22 -8.36
N ILE A 88 -11.96 -17.90 -7.35
CA ILE A 88 -11.95 -17.44 -5.94
C ILE A 88 -10.52 -17.38 -5.41
N LEU A 89 -9.71 -18.42 -5.62
CA LEU A 89 -8.33 -18.47 -5.12
C LEU A 89 -7.47 -17.37 -5.75
N ARG A 90 -7.64 -17.11 -7.05
CA ARG A 90 -7.02 -15.98 -7.75
C ARG A 90 -7.47 -14.64 -7.15
N MET A 91 -8.77 -14.48 -6.90
CA MET A 91 -9.29 -13.23 -6.30
C MET A 91 -8.74 -13.00 -4.89
N ARG A 92 -8.68 -14.06 -4.08
CA ARG A 92 -8.10 -13.99 -2.72
C ARG A 92 -6.63 -13.60 -2.74
N ARG A 93 -5.83 -14.10 -3.70
CA ARG A 93 -4.44 -13.65 -3.89
C ARG A 93 -4.40 -12.18 -4.28
N ALA A 94 -5.18 -11.81 -5.31
CA ALA A 94 -5.21 -10.47 -5.86
C ALA A 94 -5.56 -9.41 -4.82
N LEU A 95 -6.61 -9.64 -4.01
CA LEU A 95 -7.01 -8.71 -2.95
C LEU A 95 -5.97 -8.59 -1.82
N ARG A 96 -5.15 -9.61 -1.57
CA ARG A 96 -4.03 -9.52 -0.61
C ARG A 96 -2.87 -8.69 -1.14
N GLU A 97 -2.69 -8.67 -2.46
CA GLU A 97 -1.64 -7.90 -3.15
C GLU A 97 -2.06 -6.45 -3.42
N TYR A 98 -3.38 -6.18 -3.45
CA TYR A 98 -3.96 -4.86 -3.68
C TYR A 98 -3.75 -3.95 -2.47
N GLN A 99 -2.93 -2.91 -2.63
CA GLN A 99 -2.66 -1.94 -1.57
C GLN A 99 -3.16 -0.56 -1.96
N VAL A 100 -3.98 0.02 -1.09
CA VAL A 100 -4.45 1.41 -1.19
C VAL A 100 -4.10 2.08 0.14
N ARG A 101 -3.43 3.22 0.07
CA ARG A 101 -3.05 4.03 1.24
C ARG A 101 -3.66 5.43 1.15
N GLY A 102 -3.88 6.05 2.31
CA GLY A 102 -4.46 7.40 2.44
C GLY A 102 -5.97 7.41 2.63
N ILE A 103 -6.67 6.38 2.16
CA ILE A 103 -8.12 6.18 2.33
C ILE A 103 -8.41 4.75 2.81
N LYS A 104 -9.58 4.56 3.45
CA LYS A 104 -10.11 3.23 3.74
C LYS A 104 -10.78 2.64 2.51
N THR A 105 -10.79 1.31 2.44
CA THR A 105 -11.46 0.58 1.36
C THR A 105 -12.19 -0.65 1.87
N ASN A 106 -13.12 -1.14 1.07
CA ASN A 106 -13.83 -2.39 1.34
C ASN A 106 -13.02 -3.68 1.05
N ILE A 107 -11.72 -3.59 0.73
CA ILE A 107 -10.88 -4.73 0.33
C ILE A 107 -10.87 -5.84 1.40
N ALA A 108 -10.77 -5.47 2.69
CA ALA A 108 -10.80 -6.44 3.79
C ALA A 108 -12.13 -7.20 3.84
N PHE A 109 -13.24 -6.50 3.61
CA PHE A 109 -14.58 -7.08 3.58
C PHE A 109 -14.76 -8.04 2.40
N GLN A 110 -14.30 -7.66 1.20
CA GLN A 110 -14.28 -8.56 0.03
C GLN A 110 -13.47 -9.84 0.31
N GLN A 111 -12.32 -9.72 0.98
CA GLN A 111 -11.53 -10.89 1.38
C GLN A 111 -12.26 -11.78 2.39
N TRP A 112 -13.00 -11.19 3.32
CA TRP A 112 -13.83 -11.94 4.26
C TRP A 112 -14.94 -12.73 3.53
N ILE A 113 -15.68 -12.09 2.62
CA ILE A 113 -16.71 -12.77 1.80
C ILE A 113 -16.12 -13.98 1.09
N LEU A 114 -14.97 -13.83 0.42
CA LEU A 114 -14.33 -14.91 -0.34
C LEU A 114 -13.76 -16.04 0.53
N ARG A 115 -13.64 -15.83 1.85
CA ARG A 115 -13.30 -16.87 2.83
C ARG A 115 -14.54 -17.52 3.44
N HIS A 116 -15.70 -16.90 3.32
CA HIS A 116 -16.92 -17.34 4.00
C HIS A 116 -17.40 -18.71 3.47
N PRO A 117 -17.71 -19.69 4.33
CA PRO A 117 -18.09 -21.04 3.90
C PRO A 117 -19.28 -21.07 2.92
N ARG A 118 -20.33 -20.28 3.18
CA ARG A 118 -21.51 -20.18 2.27
C ARG A 118 -21.16 -19.58 0.90
N PHE A 119 -20.25 -18.61 0.87
CA PHE A 119 -19.76 -18.11 -0.41
C PHE A 119 -18.95 -19.18 -1.13
N MET A 120 -18.09 -19.93 -0.43
CA MET A 120 -17.30 -21.01 -1.01
C MET A 120 -18.18 -22.14 -1.57
N SER A 121 -19.23 -22.54 -0.86
CA SER A 121 -20.18 -23.57 -1.33
C SER A 121 -21.11 -23.08 -2.44
N GLY A 122 -21.31 -21.76 -2.56
CA GLY A 122 -22.26 -21.18 -3.50
C GLY A 122 -23.70 -21.14 -2.99
N ASP A 123 -23.91 -21.45 -1.71
CA ASP A 123 -25.20 -21.33 -1.03
C ASP A 123 -25.48 -19.85 -0.68
N LEU A 124 -25.89 -19.09 -1.70
CA LEU A 124 -26.06 -17.65 -1.63
C LEU A 124 -27.47 -17.25 -2.05
N ASN A 125 -28.01 -16.26 -1.34
CA ASN A 125 -29.22 -15.54 -1.68
C ASN A 125 -28.96 -14.02 -1.54
N THR A 126 -29.94 -13.18 -1.84
CA THR A 126 -29.78 -11.72 -1.76
C THR A 126 -29.68 -11.18 -0.31
N ALA A 127 -30.06 -11.98 0.69
CA ALA A 127 -29.98 -11.65 2.11
C ALA A 127 -28.66 -12.12 2.77
N PHE A 128 -27.78 -12.81 2.03
CA PHE A 128 -26.54 -13.39 2.53
C PHE A 128 -25.70 -12.40 3.36
N ILE A 129 -25.54 -11.17 2.88
CA ILE A 129 -24.76 -10.15 3.61
C ILE A 129 -25.47 -9.75 4.90
N ASP A 130 -26.78 -9.50 4.87
CA ASP A 130 -27.55 -9.13 6.07
C ASP A 130 -27.55 -10.23 7.15
N GLU A 131 -27.56 -11.49 6.71
CA GLU A 131 -27.53 -12.69 7.57
C GLU A 131 -26.16 -12.87 8.24
N GLU A 132 -25.07 -12.75 7.47
CA GLU A 132 -23.72 -13.10 7.94
C GLU A 132 -22.94 -11.90 8.50
N HIS A 133 -23.11 -10.70 7.93
CA HIS A 133 -22.34 -9.52 8.32
C HIS A 133 -22.61 -9.07 9.76
N ARG A 134 -23.85 -9.24 10.25
CA ARG A 134 -24.20 -8.89 11.64
C ARG A 134 -23.39 -9.67 12.68
N ASN A 135 -22.97 -10.88 12.34
CA ASN A 135 -22.20 -11.75 13.23
C ASN A 135 -20.69 -11.66 12.97
N MET A 136 -20.27 -10.87 11.98
CA MET A 136 -18.86 -10.72 11.62
C MET A 136 -18.09 -10.03 12.74
N THR A 137 -17.01 -10.68 13.17
CA THR A 137 -16.06 -10.16 14.15
C THR A 137 -14.93 -9.37 13.49
N LYS A 138 -14.26 -8.51 14.26
CA LYS A 138 -13.10 -7.76 13.74
C LYS A 138 -11.92 -8.67 13.45
N GLU A 139 -11.82 -9.77 14.18
CA GLU A 139 -10.82 -10.81 14.04
C GLU A 139 -10.98 -11.55 12.70
N GLU A 140 -12.22 -11.80 12.27
CA GLU A 140 -12.50 -12.42 10.96
C GLU A 140 -12.22 -11.48 9.78
N LEU A 141 -12.48 -10.18 9.97
CA LEU A 141 -12.21 -9.14 8.98
C LEU A 141 -10.70 -8.91 8.82
N TYR A 142 -9.96 -8.86 9.94
CA TYR A 142 -8.53 -8.59 9.99
C TYR A 142 -7.74 -9.69 10.75
N PRO A 143 -7.63 -10.91 10.18
CA PRO A 143 -7.08 -12.08 10.88
C PRO A 143 -5.59 -11.99 11.24
N HIS A 144 -4.87 -11.00 10.71
CA HIS A 144 -3.44 -10.79 10.95
C HIS A 144 -3.13 -9.43 11.58
N LYS A 145 -4.11 -8.78 12.20
CA LYS A 145 -3.97 -7.43 12.76
C LYS A 145 -2.83 -7.33 13.78
N GLU A 146 -2.75 -8.26 14.72
CA GLU A 146 -1.71 -8.26 15.76
C GLU A 146 -0.31 -8.44 15.16
N ILE A 147 -0.18 -9.38 14.21
CA ILE A 147 1.08 -9.62 13.48
C ILE A 147 1.48 -8.36 12.70
N ALA A 148 0.53 -7.69 12.04
CA ALA A 148 0.78 -6.47 11.30
C ALA A 148 1.23 -5.32 12.21
N LEU A 149 0.59 -5.15 13.38
CA LEU A 149 0.96 -4.14 14.37
C LEU A 149 2.36 -4.41 14.95
N ALA A 150 2.67 -5.64 15.33
CA ALA A 150 3.99 -6.03 15.81
C ALA A 150 5.07 -5.80 14.74
N SER A 151 4.79 -6.20 13.49
CA SER A 151 5.70 -5.98 12.35
C SER A 151 5.93 -4.49 12.08
N ALA A 152 4.88 -3.68 12.15
CA ALA A 152 4.99 -2.22 11.98
C ALA A 152 5.82 -1.57 13.09
N ALA A 153 5.62 -1.99 14.35
CA ALA A 153 6.40 -1.50 15.48
C ALA A 153 7.89 -1.86 15.34
N ILE A 154 8.22 -3.11 14.98
CA ILE A 154 9.59 -3.55 14.72
C ILE A 154 10.21 -2.75 13.57
N ALA A 155 9.48 -2.56 12.46
CA ALA A 155 9.97 -1.79 11.31
C ALA A 155 10.15 -0.29 11.61
N ALA A 156 9.39 0.29 12.54
CA ALA A 156 9.60 1.65 13.01
C ALA A 156 10.86 1.76 13.86
N LEU A 157 11.04 0.86 14.83
CA LEU A 157 12.24 0.81 15.67
C LEU A 157 13.52 0.58 14.85
N HIS A 158 13.47 -0.31 13.85
CA HIS A 158 14.62 -0.56 12.97
C HIS A 158 15.01 0.71 12.19
N ARG A 159 14.03 1.46 11.66
CA ARG A 159 14.27 2.73 10.96
C ARG A 159 14.85 3.80 11.89
N GLU A 160 14.39 3.87 13.14
CA GLU A 160 14.97 4.79 14.14
C GLU A 160 16.42 4.42 14.47
N GLN A 161 16.72 3.13 14.64
CA GLN A 161 18.08 2.66 14.86
C GLN A 161 18.99 2.96 13.68
N GLU A 162 18.57 2.68 12.45
CA GLU A 162 19.32 3.01 11.23
C GLU A 162 19.56 4.52 11.09
N ASN A 163 18.55 5.35 11.35
CA ASN A 163 18.69 6.81 11.34
C ASN A 163 19.67 7.30 12.40
N THR A 164 19.60 6.74 13.61
CA THR A 164 20.50 7.09 14.72
C THR A 164 21.95 6.68 14.41
N LEU A 165 22.16 5.44 13.94
CA LEU A 165 23.46 4.96 13.50
C LEU A 165 24.01 5.78 12.33
N GLY A 166 23.14 6.16 11.38
CA GLY A 166 23.49 7.04 10.27
C GLY A 166 23.90 8.45 10.72
N LEU A 167 23.20 9.02 11.73
CA LEU A 167 23.59 10.30 12.34
C LEU A 167 24.95 10.18 13.06
N LEU A 168 25.15 9.12 13.84
CA LEU A 168 26.41 8.87 14.55
C LEU A 168 27.58 8.70 13.57
N ALA A 169 27.38 7.96 12.47
CA ALA A 169 28.39 7.78 11.43
C ALA A 169 28.73 9.11 10.73
N LYS A 170 27.73 9.95 10.41
CA LYS A 170 27.95 11.29 9.87
C LYS A 170 28.70 12.20 10.85
N GLY A 171 28.30 12.21 12.12
CA GLY A 171 28.97 12.99 13.16
C GLY A 171 30.41 12.55 13.45
N ALA A 172 30.72 11.26 13.26
CA ALA A 172 32.08 10.73 13.36
C ALA A 172 32.94 11.07 12.13
N ALA A 173 32.32 11.24 10.95
CA ALA A 173 33.00 11.57 9.71
C ALA A 173 33.32 13.07 9.56
N GLU A 174 32.54 13.96 10.20
CA GLU A 174 32.82 15.39 10.19
C GLU A 174 34.01 15.74 11.11
N PRO A 175 35.00 16.53 10.63
CA PRO A 175 36.09 16.97 11.49
C PRO A 175 35.54 17.80 12.64
N SER A 176 35.83 17.39 13.88
CA SER A 176 35.26 18.07 15.04
C SER A 176 35.73 19.52 15.09
N LYS A 177 34.78 20.45 15.30
CA LYS A 177 35.08 21.89 15.44
C LYS A 177 36.13 22.15 16.52
N TRP A 178 36.14 21.36 17.59
CA TRP A 178 37.16 21.38 18.63
C TRP A 178 38.57 20.99 18.14
N ARG A 179 38.68 19.99 17.25
CA ARG A 179 39.95 19.65 16.60
C ARG A 179 40.43 20.74 15.64
N GLU A 180 39.52 21.33 14.87
CA GLU A 180 39.85 22.43 13.96
C GLU A 180 40.28 23.67 14.73
N GLN A 181 39.57 24.02 15.80
CA GLN A 181 39.93 25.12 16.69
C GLN A 181 41.30 24.86 17.32
N GLY A 182 41.57 23.66 17.85
CA GLY A 182 42.87 23.31 18.43
C GLY A 182 44.02 23.36 17.43
N LYS A 183 43.80 22.96 16.17
CA LYS A 183 44.77 23.13 15.08
C LYS A 183 45.03 24.61 14.80
N ASN A 184 43.99 25.45 14.73
CA ASN A 184 44.14 26.89 14.51
C ASN A 184 44.85 27.59 15.68
N THR A 185 44.54 27.25 16.93
CA THR A 185 45.20 27.81 18.11
C THR A 185 46.68 27.40 18.16
N SER A 186 47.00 26.13 17.90
CA SER A 186 48.40 25.67 17.87
C SER A 186 49.22 26.29 16.73
N LEU A 187 48.58 26.63 15.60
CA LEU A 187 49.22 27.40 14.52
C LEU A 187 49.46 28.86 14.93
N GLN A 188 48.54 29.49 15.67
CA GLN A 188 48.70 30.85 16.18
C GLN A 188 49.80 30.95 17.26
N ASP A 189 49.87 29.99 18.19
CA ASP A 189 50.89 29.97 19.25
C ASP A 189 52.31 29.77 18.70
N ARG A 190 52.47 29.01 17.61
CA ARG A 190 53.76 28.86 16.91
C ARG A 190 54.26 30.16 16.27
N VAL A 191 53.37 31.04 15.83
CA VAL A 191 53.73 32.34 15.27
C VAL A 191 54.19 33.31 16.38
N VAL A 192 53.65 33.18 17.59
CA VAL A 192 54.04 34.02 18.74
C VAL A 192 55.39 33.59 19.34
N SER A 193 55.70 32.28 19.38
CA SER A 193 57.00 31.82 19.90
C SER A 193 58.18 32.15 18.97
N ALA A 194 57.96 32.15 17.64
CA ALA A 194 58.97 32.53 16.65
C ALA A 194 59.37 34.03 16.72
N ARG A 195 58.53 34.89 17.30
CA ARG A 195 58.82 36.33 17.45
C ARG A 195 59.55 36.71 18.74
N ARG A 196 59.71 35.79 19.71
CA ARG A 196 60.42 36.07 20.98
C ARG A 196 61.89 35.67 21.01
N GLY A 197 62.38 34.97 19.98
CA GLY A 197 63.78 34.54 19.90
C GLY A 197 64.55 35.31 18.84
N TRP A 198 64.87 36.58 19.06
CA TRP A 198 66.05 37.29 18.51
C TRP A 198 66.12 38.70 19.11
N ARG A 199 66.76 38.83 20.27
CA ARG A 199 67.50 40.04 20.66
C ARG A 199 68.88 39.56 21.05
N GLY A 200 69.78 39.54 20.06
CA GLY A 200 71.20 39.31 20.26
C GLY A 200 71.83 40.54 20.90
N SER A 201 72.49 40.32 22.03
CA SER A 201 73.44 41.23 22.67
C SER A 201 74.85 40.79 22.29
N GLY A 202 75.69 41.69 21.78
CA GLY A 202 77.12 41.45 21.60
C GLY A 202 77.84 42.53 20.81
N ALA A 203 78.60 43.35 21.56
CA ALA A 203 79.82 44.13 21.26
C ALA A 203 79.95 44.87 19.91
#